data_AF-A0A168RA56-F1
#
_entry.id   AF-A0A168RA56-F1
#
_cell.length_a   1.000
_cell.length_b   1.000
_cell.length_c   1.000
_cell.angle_alpha   90.00
_cell.angle_beta   90.00
_cell.angle_gamma   90.00
#
_symmetry.space_group_name_H-M   'P 1'
#
loop_
_entity.id
_entity.type
_entity.pdbx_description
1 polymer ?
#
loop_
_entity_poly.entity_id
_entity_poly.type
_entity_poly.pdbx_seq_one_letter_code
_entity_poly.pdbx_strand_id
1 'polypeptide(L)'
;MADFLPYGRPFYLARAALDSPTNLCMKLFPAIDEWHDQLVAKKFSPYNNDPIQPTVAANAFVRVNMALGKTFIQSSVLMMELRPCHLIWQYSIFSDSAYLSFKR
;
A
#
# COMPACT_ATOMS: atom_id res chain seq x y z
N MET A 1 19.42 6.54 -10.67
CA MET A 1 19.67 6.21 -9.25
C MET A 1 18.88 7.23 -8.47
N ALA A 2 17.99 6.84 -7.55
CA ALA A 2 17.19 7.83 -6.81
C ALA A 2 18.15 8.79 -6.10
N ASP A 3 18.00 10.10 -6.30
CA ASP A 3 18.95 11.19 -6.01
C ASP A 3 19.25 11.39 -4.50
N PHE A 4 19.44 10.30 -3.76
CA PHE A 4 19.86 10.28 -2.37
C PHE A 4 21.33 10.67 -2.30
N LEU A 5 21.60 11.80 -1.64
CA LEU A 5 22.97 12.19 -1.34
C LEU A 5 23.62 11.12 -0.43
N PRO A 6 24.82 10.61 -0.77
CA PRO A 6 25.50 9.55 0.00
C PRO A 6 25.88 9.97 1.43
N TYR A 7 25.76 11.26 1.75
CA TYR A 7 26.01 11.85 3.08
C TYR A 7 24.84 12.74 3.55
N GLY A 8 23.66 12.58 2.95
CA GLY A 8 22.47 13.36 3.27
C GLY A 8 21.76 12.89 4.53
N ARG A 9 21.13 13.84 5.23
CA ARG A 9 20.21 13.60 6.35
C ARG A 9 19.24 12.47 5.97
N PRO A 10 19.05 11.42 6.79
CA PRO A 10 18.18 10.32 6.44
C PRO A 10 16.76 10.86 6.19
N PHE A 11 16.20 10.58 5.01
CA PHE A 11 14.80 10.86 4.68
C PHE A 11 13.82 9.92 5.43
N TYR A 12 14.27 9.36 6.56
CA TYR A 12 13.46 8.48 7.37
C TYR A 12 12.34 9.30 8.01
N LEU A 13 11.13 9.14 7.48
CA LEU A 13 9.93 9.52 8.21
C LEU A 13 9.92 8.71 9.51
N ALA A 14 9.96 9.37 10.66
CA ALA A 14 9.94 8.70 11.97
C ALA A 14 8.75 7.72 12.12
N ARG A 15 7.70 7.92 11.32
CA ARG A 15 6.51 7.07 11.24
C ARG A 15 6.69 5.74 10.49
N ALA A 16 7.82 5.54 9.81
CA ALA A 16 8.16 4.23 9.22
C ALA A 16 8.37 3.14 10.28
N ALA A 17 8.54 3.53 11.55
CA ALA A 17 8.72 2.64 12.70
C ALA A 17 7.42 2.35 13.49
N LEU A 18 6.28 2.95 13.12
CA LEU A 18 4.98 2.61 13.70
C LEU A 18 4.49 1.26 13.16
N ASP A 19 3.85 0.47 14.02
CA ASP A 19 3.27 -0.82 13.64
C ASP A 19 2.43 -0.71 12.36
N SER A 20 2.60 -1.70 11.48
CA SER A 20 2.05 -1.69 10.13
C SER A 20 0.56 -1.37 10.15
N PRO A 21 0.10 -0.34 9.42
CA PRO A 21 -1.31 -0.03 9.26
C PRO A 21 -1.95 -1.03 8.28
N THR A 22 -1.84 -2.33 8.56
CA THR A 22 -2.26 -3.43 7.67
C THR A 22 -3.74 -3.30 7.30
N ASN A 23 -4.59 -2.90 8.26
CA ASN A 23 -6.01 -2.63 8.01
C ASN A 23 -6.22 -1.46 7.02
N LEU A 24 -5.44 -0.39 7.11
CA LEU A 24 -5.54 0.72 6.15
C LEU A 24 -5.01 0.34 4.77
N CYS A 25 -3.94 -0.47 4.71
CA CYS A 25 -3.42 -0.99 3.45
C CYS A 25 -4.45 -1.89 2.75
N MET A 26 -5.15 -2.74 3.52
CA MET A 26 -6.29 -3.53 3.05
C MET A 26 -7.40 -2.63 2.50
N LYS A 27 -7.76 -1.54 3.20
CA LYS A 27 -8.77 -0.59 2.69
C LYS A 27 -8.33 0.15 1.42
N LEU A 28 -7.03 0.40 1.25
CA LEU A 28 -6.49 1.08 0.07
C LEU A 28 -6.49 0.15 -1.16
N PHE A 29 -6.19 -1.13 -0.95
CA PHE A 29 -6.12 -2.15 -2.00
C PHE A 29 -6.91 -3.41 -1.60
N PRO A 30 -8.25 -3.36 -1.59
CA PRO A 30 -9.10 -4.38 -0.98
C PRO A 30 -8.99 -5.78 -1.61
N ALA A 31 -8.63 -5.87 -2.88
CA ALA A 31 -8.49 -7.15 -3.57
C ALA A 31 -7.09 -7.75 -3.47
N ILE A 32 -6.08 -7.01 -2.98
CA ILE A 32 -4.68 -7.46 -3.06
C ILE A 32 -4.40 -8.68 -2.18
N ASP A 33 -4.98 -8.74 -0.97
CA ASP A 33 -4.84 -9.91 -0.10
C ASP A 33 -5.56 -11.12 -0.68
N GLU A 34 -6.76 -10.92 -1.28
CA GLU A 34 -7.47 -11.98 -1.99
C GLU A 34 -6.65 -12.52 -3.18
N TRP A 35 -6.10 -11.64 -4.01
CA TRP A 35 -5.25 -12.02 -5.13
C TRP A 35 -3.97 -12.72 -4.66
N HIS A 36 -3.38 -12.28 -3.56
CA HIS A 36 -2.23 -12.94 -2.95
C HIS A 36 -2.58 -14.38 -2.54
N ASP A 37 -3.68 -14.56 -1.81
CA ASP A 37 -4.12 -15.88 -1.33
C ASP A 37 -4.51 -16.80 -2.49
N GLN A 38 -5.16 -16.27 -3.53
CA GLN A 38 -5.49 -17.02 -4.75
C GLN A 38 -4.23 -17.49 -5.49
N LEU A 39 -3.21 -16.64 -5.60
CA LEU A 39 -1.94 -16.98 -6.25
C LEU A 39 -1.15 -18.01 -5.43
N VAL A 40 -1.12 -17.87 -4.09
CA VAL A 40 -0.49 -18.85 -3.18
C VAL A 40 -1.22 -20.20 -3.25
N ALA A 41 -2.55 -20.18 -3.25
CA ALA A 41 -3.38 -21.38 -3.32
C ALA A 41 -3.45 -22.02 -4.72
N LYS A 42 -2.84 -21.39 -5.75
CA LYS A 42 -2.94 -21.80 -7.17
C LYS A 42 -4.39 -22.03 -7.59
N LYS A 43 -5.30 -21.16 -7.15
CA LYS A 43 -6.75 -21.32 -7.30
C LYS A 43 -7.18 -21.17 -8.76
N PHE A 44 -8.27 -21.81 -9.14
CA PHE A 44 -8.86 -21.72 -10.48
C PHE A 44 -9.71 -20.44 -10.61
N SER A 45 -9.79 -19.88 -11.82
CA SER A 45 -10.58 -18.71 -12.15
C SER A 45 -12.06 -18.97 -11.84
N PRO A 46 -12.76 -18.07 -11.11
CA PRO A 46 -14.18 -18.23 -10.80
C PRO A 46 -15.10 -18.15 -12.03
N TYR A 47 -14.59 -17.68 -13.18
CA TYR A 47 -15.39 -17.53 -14.40
C TYR A 47 -15.35 -18.75 -15.33
N ASN A 48 -14.27 -19.52 -15.29
CA ASN A 48 -13.98 -20.50 -16.35
C ASN A 48 -13.27 -21.77 -15.86
N ASN A 49 -13.00 -21.93 -14.55
CA ASN A 49 -12.29 -23.09 -13.99
C ASN A 49 -10.90 -23.34 -14.61
N ASP A 50 -10.35 -22.38 -15.35
CA ASP A 50 -8.98 -22.41 -15.83
C ASP A 50 -8.04 -22.08 -14.66
N PRO A 51 -6.89 -22.76 -14.53
CA PRO A 51 -5.95 -22.45 -13.46
C PRO A 51 -5.50 -21.00 -13.65
N ILE A 52 -5.64 -20.16 -12.61
CA ILE A 52 -5.03 -18.84 -12.61
C ILE A 52 -3.53 -19.12 -12.71
N GLN A 53 -2.93 -18.92 -13.88
CA GLN A 53 -1.51 -19.15 -14.03
C GLN A 53 -0.80 -18.14 -13.14
N PRO A 54 -0.12 -18.59 -12.07
CA PRO A 54 0.61 -17.69 -11.21
C PRO A 54 1.91 -17.34 -11.96
N THR A 55 1.81 -16.35 -12.85
CA THR A 55 2.97 -15.87 -13.60
C THR A 55 3.88 -15.09 -12.65
N VAL A 56 5.18 -15.09 -12.95
CA VAL A 56 6.17 -14.31 -12.19
C VAL A 56 5.76 -12.83 -12.11
N ALA A 57 5.19 -12.29 -13.19
CA ALA A 57 4.71 -10.92 -13.25
C ALA A 57 3.54 -10.66 -12.30
N ALA A 58 2.52 -11.54 -12.27
CA ALA A 58 1.36 -11.38 -11.38
C ALA A 58 1.78 -11.43 -9.90
N ASN A 59 2.63 -12.40 -9.54
CA ASN A 59 3.17 -12.51 -8.19
C ASN A 59 3.98 -11.28 -7.77
N ALA A 60 4.82 -10.76 -8.66
CA ALA A 60 5.59 -9.55 -8.42
C ALA A 60 4.68 -8.31 -8.28
N PHE A 61 3.66 -8.19 -9.13
CA PHE A 61 2.72 -7.09 -9.12
C PHE A 61 1.93 -7.01 -7.80
N VAL A 62 1.42 -8.14 -7.32
CA VAL A 62 0.73 -8.20 -6.01
C VAL A 62 1.65 -7.78 -4.87
N ARG A 63 2.89 -8.28 -4.85
CA ARG A 63 3.90 -7.90 -3.83
C ARG A 63 4.25 -6.41 -3.87
N VAL A 64 4.38 -5.84 -5.07
CA VAL A 64 4.65 -4.41 -5.24
C VAL A 64 3.50 -3.57 -4.71
N ASN A 65 2.24 -3.93 -5.00
CA ASN A 65 1.08 -3.19 -4.50
C ASN A 65 0.95 -3.27 -2.97
N MET A 66 1.24 -4.42 -2.35
CA MET A 66 1.31 -4.55 -0.90
C MET A 66 2.34 -3.60 -0.27
N ALA A 67 3.55 -3.56 -0.82
CA ALA A 67 4.61 -2.66 -0.33
C ALA A 67 4.30 -1.19 -0.61
N LEU A 68 3.70 -0.91 -1.77
CA LEU A 68 3.27 0.42 -2.17
C LEU A 68 2.21 0.95 -1.22
N GLY A 69 1.21 0.15 -0.85
CA GLY A 69 0.15 0.59 0.07
C GLY A 69 0.69 1.00 1.43
N LYS A 70 1.61 0.22 1.99
CA LYS A 70 2.28 0.56 3.26
C LYS A 70 3.04 1.88 3.15
N THR A 71 3.88 2.00 2.13
CA THR A 71 4.72 3.19 1.92
C THR A 71 3.87 4.43 1.64
N PHE A 72 2.77 4.26 0.89
CA PHE A 72 1.85 5.34 0.56
C PHE A 72 1.12 5.85 1.80
N ILE A 73 0.54 4.98 2.63
CA ILE A 73 -0.14 5.39 3.88
C ILE A 73 0.84 6.03 4.88
N GLN A 74 2.06 5.49 4.99
CA GLN A 74 3.09 6.10 5.85
C GLN A 74 3.50 7.51 5.37
N SER A 75 3.62 7.68 4.04
CA SER A 75 4.05 8.95 3.44
C SER A 75 2.90 9.95 3.29
N SER A 76 1.65 9.49 3.25
CA SER A 76 0.48 10.35 3.03
C SER A 76 0.33 11.41 4.12
N VAL A 77 0.76 11.13 5.35
CA VAL A 77 0.68 12.12 6.43
C VAL A 77 1.55 13.35 6.12
N LEU A 78 2.81 13.14 5.75
CA LEU A 78 3.69 14.24 5.32
C LEU A 78 3.14 14.90 4.06
N MET A 79 2.64 14.11 3.10
CA MET A 79 2.09 14.64 1.86
C MET A 79 0.83 15.49 2.08
N MET A 80 0.03 15.19 3.10
CA MET A 80 -1.12 16.02 3.50
C MET A 80 -0.67 17.37 4.08
N GLU A 81 0.45 17.42 4.80
CA GLU A 81 1.02 18.68 5.32
C GLU A 81 1.61 19.52 4.18
N LEU A 82 2.33 18.90 3.25
CA LEU A 82 2.97 19.57 2.13
C LEU A 82 1.98 20.01 1.04
N ARG A 83 0.89 19.26 0.85
CA ARG A 83 -0.09 19.44 -0.24
C ARG A 83 -1.52 19.28 0.27
N PRO A 84 -2.01 20.12 1.19
CA PRO A 84 -3.32 19.92 1.85
C PRO A 84 -4.52 19.95 0.90
N CYS A 85 -4.40 20.58 -0.28
CA CYS A 85 -5.49 20.72 -1.25
C CYS A 85 -5.50 19.63 -2.34
N HIS A 86 -4.71 18.56 -2.21
CA HIS A 86 -4.67 17.51 -3.23
C HIS A 86 -5.96 16.67 -3.24
N LEU A 87 -6.48 16.35 -4.43
CA LEU A 87 -7.74 15.62 -4.61
C LEU A 87 -7.75 14.23 -3.96
N ILE A 88 -6.58 13.59 -3.87
CA ILE A 88 -6.44 12.26 -3.27
C ILE A 88 -6.91 12.24 -1.80
N TRP A 89 -6.86 13.36 -1.07
CA TRP A 89 -7.29 13.45 0.32
C TRP A 89 -8.81 13.44 0.50
N GLN A 90 -9.58 13.55 -0.58
CA GLN A 90 -11.05 13.48 -0.54
C GLN A 90 -11.58 12.05 -0.42
N TYR A 91 -10.71 11.04 -0.64
CA TYR A 91 -11.10 9.65 -0.50
C TYR A 91 -11.39 9.30 0.97
N SER A 92 -12.42 8.48 1.18
CA SER A 92 -12.95 8.13 2.52
C SER A 92 -11.91 7.52 3.45
N ILE A 93 -10.89 6.84 2.92
CA ILE A 93 -9.79 6.26 3.70
C ILE A 93 -9.03 7.32 4.53
N PHE A 94 -8.95 8.56 4.05
CA PHE A 94 -8.26 9.65 4.75
C PHE A 94 -9.12 10.34 5.82
N SER A 95 -10.40 10.02 5.85
CA SER A 95 -11.35 10.42 6.89
C SER A 95 -11.69 9.28 7.86
N ASP A 96 -11.13 8.08 7.63
CA ASP A 96 -11.33 6.90 8.46
C ASP A 96 -10.76 7.12 9.87
N SER A 97 -11.45 6.65 10.90
CA SER A 97 -11.00 6.83 12.28
C SER A 97 -9.62 6.21 12.53
N ALA A 98 -9.31 5.05 11.93
CA ALA A 98 -8.00 4.43 12.07
C ALA A 98 -6.91 5.26 11.39
N TYR A 99 -7.21 5.89 10.24
CA TYR A 99 -6.26 6.80 9.59
C TYR A 99 -6.05 8.08 10.40
N LEU A 100 -7.12 8.68 10.93
CA LEU A 100 -7.02 9.88 11.77
C LEU A 100 -6.22 9.62 13.05
N SER A 101 -6.38 8.44 13.66
CA SER A 101 -5.54 8.01 14.79
C SER A 101 -4.08 7.81 14.40
N PHE A 102 -3.81 7.26 13.21
CA PHE A 102 -2.45 7.09 12.68
C PHE A 102 -1.79 8.41 12.27
N LYS A 103 -2.58 9.38 11.80
CA LYS A 103 -2.14 10.72 11.39
C LYS A 103 -1.73 11.58 12.59
N ARG A 104 -2.36 11.39 13.75
CA ARG A 104 -2.05 12.11 14.98
C ARG A 104 -0.59 11.92 15.39
#